data_AF-A0A1B9MJV3-F1
#
_entry.id   AF-A0A1B9MJV3-F1
#
_cell.length_a   1.000
_cell.length_b   1.000
_cell.length_c   1.000
_cell.angle_alpha   90.00
_cell.angle_beta   90.00
_cell.angle_gamma   90.00
#
_symmetry.space_group_name_H-M   'P 1'
#
loop_
_entity.id
_entity.type
_entity.pdbx_description
1 polymer ?
#
loop_
_entity_poly.entity_id
_entity_poly.type
_entity_poly.pdbx_seq_one_letter_code
_entity_poly.pdbx_strand_id
1 'polypeptide(L)'
;MTVKDLNTGNCFDDCYDKLLLAVGASPIIPPFENSQLKNIFTLRNLHDGVAIKQTLSNSNIRNLIVIGAGYIGLEIAESLVALQKNVKLICNSPLK
;
A
#
# COMPACT_ATOMS: atom_id res chain seq x y z
N MET A 1 -5.78 16.52 24.60
CA MET A 1 -5.81 16.07 23.18
C MET A 1 -7.19 15.55 22.91
N THR A 2 -7.80 15.97 21.80
CA THR A 2 -9.13 15.47 21.42
C THR A 2 -9.00 14.10 20.77
N VAL A 3 -9.60 13.10 21.39
CA VAL A 3 -9.63 11.70 20.94
C VAL A 3 -10.97 11.46 20.24
N LYS A 4 -10.94 10.80 19.08
CA LYS A 4 -12.14 10.35 18.36
C LYS A 4 -12.18 8.83 18.35
N ASP A 5 -13.24 8.25 18.90
CA ASP A 5 -13.53 6.82 18.75
C ASP A 5 -14.03 6.57 17.31
N LEU A 6 -13.35 5.68 16.58
CA LEU A 6 -13.71 5.36 15.19
C LEU A 6 -14.91 4.41 15.06
N ASN A 7 -15.29 3.70 16.13
CA ASN A 7 -16.46 2.82 16.14
C ASN A 7 -17.76 3.58 16.38
N THR A 8 -17.73 4.51 17.35
CA THR A 8 -18.92 5.28 17.76
C THR A 8 -18.97 6.67 17.13
N GLY A 9 -17.84 7.20 16.66
CA GLY A 9 -17.71 8.55 16.13
C GLY A 9 -17.63 9.65 17.19
N ASN A 10 -17.75 9.31 18.47
CA ASN A 10 -17.73 10.25 19.58
C ASN A 10 -16.34 10.85 19.80
N CYS A 11 -16.30 12.13 20.17
CA CYS A 11 -15.08 12.85 20.51
C CYS A 11 -15.07 13.21 21.99
N PHE A 12 -13.92 13.05 22.64
CA PHE A 12 -13.69 13.47 24.03
C PHE A 12 -12.27 14.02 24.20
N ASP A 13 -12.06 14.84 25.22
CA ASP A 13 -10.72 15.33 25.54
C ASP A 13 -10.06 14.45 26.59
N ASP A 14 -8.80 14.11 26.34
CA ASP A 14 -7.97 13.31 27.24
C ASP A 14 -6.62 14.00 27.52
N CYS A 15 -6.06 13.73 28.69
CA CYS A 15 -4.84 14.35 29.19
C CYS A 15 -3.74 13.30 29.37
N TYR A 16 -2.49 13.70 29.12
CA TYR A 16 -1.32 12.85 29.29
C TYR A 16 -0.20 13.61 29.97
N ASP A 17 0.58 12.91 30.81
CA ASP A 17 1.81 13.47 31.38
C ASP A 17 2.97 13.43 30.37
N LYS A 18 2.98 12.39 29.51
CA LYS A 18 3.97 12.19 28.44
C LYS A 18 3.27 11.57 27.23
N LEU A 19 3.64 12.03 26.03
CA LEU A 19 3.07 11.56 24.76
C LEU A 19 4.16 11.01 23.84
N LEU A 20 3.95 9.80 23.32
CA LEU A 20 4.73 9.19 22.24
C LEU A 20 3.88 9.10 20.98
N LEU A 21 4.40 9.63 19.86
CA LEU A 21 3.76 9.52 18.55
C LEU A 21 4.42 8.40 17.75
N ALA A 22 3.68 7.31 17.55
CA ALA A 22 4.13 6.12 16.79
C ALA A 22 3.25 5.89 15.54
N VAL A 23 2.94 6.95 14.79
CA VAL A 23 1.97 6.94 13.68
C VAL A 23 2.48 6.30 12.37
N GLY A 24 3.77 5.96 12.31
CA GLY A 24 4.42 5.36 11.13
C GLY A 24 4.43 6.29 9.92
N ALA A 25 4.47 5.72 8.72
CA ALA A 25 4.50 6.45 7.45
C ALA A 25 3.49 5.90 6.45
N SER A 26 2.91 6.75 5.61
CA SER A 26 1.96 6.37 4.55
C SER A 26 2.65 6.22 3.19
N PRO A 27 2.16 5.31 2.32
CA PRO A 27 2.67 5.20 0.95
C PRO A 27 2.48 6.51 0.19
N ILE A 28 3.47 6.85 -0.64
CA ILE A 28 3.38 8.00 -1.53
C ILE A 28 2.71 7.54 -2.83
N ILE A 29 1.61 8.19 -3.20
CA ILE A 29 0.97 8.01 -4.50
C ILE A 29 1.42 9.16 -5.40
N PRO A 30 2.16 8.88 -6.50
CA PRO A 30 2.57 9.93 -7.43
C PRO A 30 1.35 10.65 -8.04
N PRO A 31 1.49 11.92 -8.45
CA PRO A 31 0.42 12.63 -9.13
C PRO A 31 0.27 12.10 -10.57
N PHE A 32 -0.78 11.33 -10.83
CA PHE A 32 -1.19 10.92 -12.18
C PHE A 32 -2.71 10.81 -12.25
N GLU A 33 -3.25 10.96 -13.46
CA GLU A 33 -4.68 10.83 -13.70
C GLU A 33 -5.18 9.44 -13.36
N ASN A 34 -6.40 9.35 -12.83
CA ASN A 34 -7.04 8.07 -12.51
C ASN A 34 -6.31 7.25 -11.43
N SER A 35 -5.57 7.89 -10.51
CA SER A 35 -4.90 7.24 -9.37
C SER A 35 -5.83 6.50 -8.39
N GLN A 36 -7.14 6.71 -8.51
CA GLN A 36 -8.19 6.09 -7.70
C GLN A 36 -8.89 4.90 -8.38
N LEU A 37 -8.37 4.40 -9.51
CA LEU A 37 -8.92 3.21 -10.15
C LEU A 37 -8.83 1.98 -9.24
N LYS A 38 -9.83 1.11 -9.32
CA LYS A 38 -9.98 -0.06 -8.44
C LYS A 38 -8.80 -1.05 -8.42
N ASN A 39 -7.97 -1.05 -9.46
CA ASN A 39 -6.84 -1.98 -9.60
C ASN A 39 -5.49 -1.34 -9.25
N ILE A 40 -5.50 -0.17 -8.60
CA ILE A 40 -4.30 0.50 -8.09
C ILE A 40 -4.21 0.22 -6.59
N PHE A 41 -3.09 -0.34 -6.17
CA PHE A 41 -2.85 -0.74 -4.78
C PHE A 41 -1.58 -0.10 -4.25
N THR A 42 -1.59 0.16 -2.94
CA THR A 42 -0.39 0.39 -2.16
C THR A 42 -0.24 -0.77 -1.18
N LEU A 43 0.93 -0.95 -0.58
CA LEU A 43 1.16 -2.00 0.41
C LEU A 43 1.85 -1.42 1.63
N ARG A 44 1.09 -1.28 2.72
CA ARG A 44 1.57 -0.85 4.04
C ARG A 44 1.22 -1.83 5.14
N ASN A 45 0.01 -2.38 5.10
CA ASN A 45 -0.53 -3.21 6.18
C ASN A 45 -1.11 -4.53 5.64
N LEU A 46 -1.55 -5.39 6.56
CA LEU A 46 -2.08 -6.71 6.21
C LEU A 46 -3.34 -6.64 5.34
N HIS A 47 -4.24 -5.66 5.57
CA HIS A 47 -5.46 -5.51 4.78
C HIS A 47 -5.14 -5.21 3.32
N ASP A 48 -4.13 -4.40 3.06
CA ASP A 48 -3.67 -4.11 1.70
C ASP A 48 -3.22 -5.39 0.98
N GLY A 49 -2.43 -6.22 1.67
CA GLY A 49 -1.95 -7.50 1.14
C GLY A 49 -3.08 -8.49 0.86
N VAL A 50 -4.09 -8.55 1.75
CA VAL A 50 -5.30 -9.37 1.53
C VAL A 50 -6.07 -8.88 0.30
N ALA A 51 -6.26 -7.56 0.14
CA ALA A 51 -6.97 -6.98 -0.99
C ALA A 51 -6.27 -7.29 -2.33
N ILE A 52 -4.94 -7.21 -2.39
CA ILE A 52 -4.15 -7.59 -3.57
C ILE A 52 -4.35 -9.08 -3.87
N LYS A 53 -4.22 -9.95 -2.86
CA LYS A 53 -4.37 -11.41 -3.04
C LYS A 53 -5.77 -11.81 -3.52
N GLN A 54 -6.81 -11.18 -2.97
CA GLN A 54 -8.19 -11.37 -3.41
C GLN A 54 -8.37 -10.95 -4.87
N THR A 55 -7.84 -9.78 -5.24
CA THR A 55 -7.90 -9.29 -6.64
C THR A 55 -7.19 -10.25 -7.59
N LEU A 56 -6.01 -10.74 -7.22
CA LEU A 56 -5.21 -11.69 -8.00
C LEU A 56 -5.84 -13.08 -8.14
N SER A 57 -6.86 -13.39 -7.33
CA SER A 57 -7.64 -14.64 -7.46
C SER A 57 -8.43 -14.68 -8.77
N ASN A 58 -8.66 -13.53 -9.41
CA ASN A 58 -9.17 -13.46 -10.77
C ASN A 58 -8.09 -13.91 -11.78
N SER A 59 -8.32 -15.06 -12.42
CA SER A 59 -7.41 -15.65 -13.41
C SER A 59 -7.18 -14.80 -14.66
N ASN A 60 -8.03 -13.81 -14.92
CA ASN A 60 -7.88 -12.89 -16.05
C ASN A 60 -6.80 -11.83 -15.81
N ILE A 61 -6.37 -11.62 -14.56
CA ILE A 61 -5.30 -10.68 -14.22
C ILE A 61 -3.96 -11.39 -14.39
N ARG A 62 -3.27 -11.10 -15.49
CA ARG A 62 -1.99 -11.72 -15.86
C ARG A 62 -0.83 -10.74 -15.88
N ASN A 63 -1.08 -9.50 -16.28
CA ASN A 63 -0.05 -8.48 -16.44
C ASN A 63 -0.16 -7.47 -15.30
N LEU A 64 0.94 -7.26 -14.59
CA LEU A 64 1.03 -6.36 -13.45
C LEU A 64 2.20 -5.41 -13.61
N ILE A 65 2.01 -4.19 -13.10
CA ILE A 65 3.05 -3.17 -13.04
C ILE A 65 3.36 -2.91 -11.58
N VAL A 66 4.64 -2.95 -11.22
CA VAL A 66 5.13 -2.50 -9.91
C VAL A 66 5.86 -1.19 -10.12
N ILE A 67 5.45 -0.15 -9.39
CA ILE A 67 6.05 1.18 -9.45
C ILE A 67 6.96 1.35 -8.22
N GLY A 68 8.25 1.53 -8.46
CA GLY A 68 9.30 1.64 -7.45
C GLY A 68 10.08 0.33 -7.29
N ALA A 69 11.41 0.41 -7.45
CA ALA A 69 12.34 -0.71 -7.28
C ALA A 69 13.11 -0.65 -5.96
N GLY A 70 12.48 -0.11 -4.91
CA GLY A 70 12.99 -0.24 -3.55
C GLY A 70 12.75 -1.65 -3.00
N TYR A 71 13.16 -1.89 -1.75
CA TYR A 71 13.01 -3.18 -1.08
C TYR A 71 11.59 -3.78 -1.20
N ILE A 72 10.56 -3.01 -0.84
CA ILE A 72 9.16 -3.44 -0.90
C ILE A 72 8.74 -3.80 -2.35
N GLY A 73 9.16 -3.00 -3.32
CA GLY A 73 8.80 -3.22 -4.72
C GLY A 73 9.42 -4.49 -5.31
N LEU A 74 10.67 -4.80 -4.93
CA LEU A 74 11.34 -6.03 -5.35
C LEU A 74 10.70 -7.28 -4.74
N GLU A 75 10.43 -7.28 -3.43
CA GLU A 75 9.76 -8.39 -2.73
C GLU A 75 8.38 -8.69 -3.33
N ILE A 76 7.63 -7.64 -3.71
CA ILE A 76 6.34 -7.81 -4.37
C ILE A 76 6.50 -8.30 -5.81
N ALA A 77 7.47 -7.80 -6.55
CA ALA A 77 7.74 -8.30 -7.89
C ALA A 77 8.09 -9.79 -7.86
N GLU A 78 8.96 -10.22 -6.94
CA GLU A 78 9.31 -11.63 -6.72
C GLU A 78 8.06 -12.46 -6.38
N SER A 79 7.27 -12.01 -5.41
CA SER A 79 6.04 -12.70 -4.99
C SER A 79 5.04 -12.87 -6.15
N LEU A 80 4.89 -11.84 -7.00
CA LEU A 80 4.01 -11.89 -8.16
C LEU A 80 4.53 -12.82 -9.26
N VAL A 81 5.84 -12.86 -9.48
CA VAL A 81 6.47 -13.82 -10.40
C VAL A 81 6.31 -15.25 -9.90
N ALA A 82 6.46 -15.50 -8.59
CA ALA A 82 6.20 -16.81 -7.99
C ALA A 82 4.73 -17.27 -8.17
N LEU A 83 3.80 -16.31 -8.28
CA LEU A 83 2.39 -16.55 -8.64
C LEU A 83 2.15 -16.68 -10.16
N GLN A 84 3.21 -16.86 -10.96
CA GLN A 84 3.17 -17.02 -12.42
C GLN A 84 2.51 -15.83 -13.15
N LYS A 85 2.68 -14.62 -12.62
CA LYS A 85 2.19 -13.39 -13.26
C LYS A 85 3.30 -12.74 -14.09
N ASN A 86 2.91 -12.02 -15.15
CA ASN A 86 3.81 -11.20 -15.94
C ASN A 86 4.00 -9.85 -15.24
N VAL A 87 5.19 -9.61 -14.71
CA VAL A 87 5.49 -8.40 -13.92
C VAL A 87 6.39 -7.46 -14.71
N LYS A 88 6.02 -6.18 -14.76
CA LYS A 88 6.89 -5.09 -15.22
C LYS A 88 7.21 -4.17 -14.06
N LEU A 89 8.49 -4.08 -13.70
CA LEU A 89 8.98 -3.16 -12.68
C LEU A 89 9.40 -1.84 -13.33
N ILE A 90 8.90 -0.72 -12.82
CA ILE A 90 9.24 0.63 -13.29
C ILE A 90 9.89 1.39 -12.14
N CYS A 91 11.09 1.91 -12.37
CA CYS A 91 11.78 2.78 -11.41
C CYS A 91 12.27 4.05 -12.09
N ASN A 92 12.27 5.15 -11.34
CA ASN A 92 12.77 6.45 -11.79
C ASN A 92 14.23 6.69 -11.35
N SER A 93 15.08 5.68 -11.47
CA SER A 93 16.50 5.81 -11.15
C SER A 93 17.32 5.38 -12.36
N PRO A 94 18.28 6.19 -12.83
CA PRO A 94 19.27 5.68 -13.77
C PRO A 94 20.01 4.55 -13.05
N LEU A 95 20.03 3.36 -13.65
CA LEU A 95 20.94 2.29 -13.23
C LEU A 95 22.34 2.91 -13.21
N LYS A 96 22.94 3.01 -12.02
CA LYS A 96 24.34 3.41 -11.88
C LYS A 96 25.26 2.30 -12.37
#